data_AF-A0A2E7P9G4-F1
#
_entry.id   AF-A0A2E7P9G4-F1
#
_cell.length_a   1.000
_cell.length_b   1.000
_cell.length_c   1.000
_cell.angle_alpha   90.00
_cell.angle_beta   90.00
_cell.angle_gamma   90.00
#
_symmetry.space_group_name_H-M   'P 1'
#
loop_
_entity.id
_entity.type
_entity.pdbx_description
1 polymer ?
#
loop_
_entity_poly.entity_id
_entity_poly.type
_entity_poly.pdbx_seq_one_letter_code
_entity_poly.pdbx_strand_id
1 'polypeptide(L)'
;MKSMLKLATIAGVLSVSACTTVPDSIVTGPKTARPQPASYAPPTSGAIFQSAVYRPLLEDRRARLVGDTITIVINEKTSAGKSAGSSASKTGAVASPAPTIFGTSIKELSASGSSSSKFEDKGATSSSNTFTGTIGVTVVEVLPNGNLVVSGEKQVALDKGVEYVRFSGTVSPDNIQTGNTVSSTLVADAKVEYRTNTRVDMADFMSSLGRFFFSVSPF
;
A
#
# COMPACT_ATOMS: atom_id res chain seq x y z
N MET A 1 45.50 -7.26 5.84
CA MET A 1 44.20 -7.72 6.40
C MET A 1 43.38 -6.60 7.06
N LYS A 2 43.95 -5.71 7.90
CA LYS A 2 43.20 -4.61 8.57
C LYS A 2 42.55 -3.57 7.62
N SER A 3 43.11 -3.36 6.42
CA SER A 3 42.54 -2.44 5.42
C SER A 3 41.29 -3.00 4.72
N MET A 4 41.26 -4.30 4.43
CA MET A 4 40.08 -4.94 3.80
C MET A 4 38.90 -5.07 4.76
N LEU A 5 39.16 -5.24 6.06
CA LEU A 5 38.11 -5.23 7.08
C LEU A 5 37.44 -3.86 7.22
N LYS A 6 38.21 -2.76 7.09
CA LYS A 6 37.67 -1.39 7.11
C LYS A 6 36.84 -1.07 5.87
N LEU A 7 37.23 -1.57 4.70
CA LEU A 7 36.49 -1.37 3.46
C LEU A 7 35.15 -2.12 3.46
N ALA A 8 35.13 -3.33 4.01
CA ALA A 8 33.90 -4.12 4.16
C ALA A 8 32.90 -3.47 5.16
N THR A 9 33.39 -2.88 6.25
CA THR A 9 32.53 -2.17 7.20
C THR A 9 31.92 -0.89 6.62
N ILE A 10 32.64 -0.18 5.74
CA ILE A 10 32.12 1.04 5.08
C ILE A 10 31.07 0.68 4.02
N ALA A 11 31.29 -0.39 3.25
CA ALA A 11 30.33 -0.88 2.27
C ALA A 11 29.01 -1.39 2.91
N GLY A 12 29.10 -1.97 4.12
CA GLY A 12 27.92 -2.40 4.88
C GLY A 12 27.08 -1.26 5.45
N VAL A 13 27.68 -0.12 5.79
CA VAL A 13 26.93 1.05 6.30
C VAL A 13 26.23 1.79 5.14
N LEU A 14 26.83 1.81 3.95
CA LEU A 14 26.25 2.46 2.76
C LEU A 14 25.05 1.70 2.16
N SER A 15 24.96 0.38 2.34
CA SER A 15 23.86 -0.44 1.82
C SER A 15 22.60 -0.41 2.69
N VAL A 16 22.70 0.02 3.96
CA VAL A 16 21.54 0.13 4.87
C VAL A 16 20.79 1.46 4.69
N SER A 17 21.41 2.48 4.12
CA SER A 17 20.77 3.80 3.90
C SER A 17 19.82 3.87 2.70
N ALA A 18 19.68 2.80 1.91
CA ALA A 18 18.89 2.81 0.67
C ALA A 18 17.40 2.46 0.87
N CYS A 19 16.96 2.13 2.09
CA CYS A 19 15.61 1.61 2.35
C CYS A 19 14.70 2.61 3.09
N THR A 20 14.56 3.85 2.59
CA THR A 20 13.56 4.79 3.13
C THR A 20 12.88 5.61 2.04
N THR A 21 12.43 4.98 0.95
CA THR A 21 11.50 5.62 0.02
C THR A 21 10.08 5.16 0.37
N VAL A 22 9.44 5.86 1.31
CA VAL A 22 7.98 5.72 1.48
C VAL A 22 7.32 6.25 0.20
N PRO A 23 6.51 5.44 -0.51
CA PRO A 23 5.83 5.90 -1.72
C PRO A 23 4.76 6.94 -1.37
N ASP A 24 4.61 7.96 -2.22
CA ASP A 24 3.64 9.03 -2.06
C ASP A 24 2.18 8.52 -1.94
N SER A 25 1.31 9.35 -1.36
CA SER A 25 -0.13 9.08 -1.27
C SER A 25 -0.74 8.93 -2.66
N ILE A 26 -1.57 7.89 -2.87
CA ILE A 26 -2.25 7.69 -4.16
C ILE A 26 -3.34 8.76 -4.37
N VAL A 27 -3.88 9.28 -3.27
CA VAL A 27 -4.84 10.39 -3.27
C VAL A 27 -4.11 11.71 -3.55
N THR A 28 -4.04 12.04 -4.84
CA THR A 28 -3.43 13.24 -5.38
C THR A 28 -4.47 14.36 -5.47
N GLY A 29 -4.37 15.37 -4.59
CA GLY A 29 -5.25 16.55 -4.64
C GLY A 29 -5.48 17.20 -3.28
N PRO A 30 -6.10 18.40 -3.23
CA PRO A 30 -6.51 19.02 -1.99
C PRO A 30 -7.58 18.14 -1.31
N LYS A 31 -7.24 17.62 -0.13
CA LYS A 31 -8.08 16.65 0.61
C LYS A 31 -9.34 17.23 1.22
N THR A 32 -9.47 18.56 1.15
CA THR A 32 -10.61 19.32 1.61
C THR A 32 -10.76 20.53 0.70
N ALA A 33 -11.95 20.78 0.19
CA ALA A 33 -12.29 22.10 -0.31
C ALA A 33 -12.96 22.86 0.81
N ARG A 34 -12.30 23.91 1.33
CA ARG A 34 -13.05 24.92 2.08
C ARG A 34 -14.04 25.55 1.11
N PRO A 35 -15.32 25.75 1.47
CA PRO A 35 -16.24 26.47 0.61
C PRO A 35 -15.59 27.81 0.28
N GLN A 36 -15.26 28.00 -1.00
CA GLN A 36 -14.72 29.27 -1.47
C GLN A 36 -15.78 30.33 -1.16
N PRO A 37 -15.42 31.49 -0.59
CA PRO A 37 -16.36 32.59 -0.51
C PRO A 37 -16.85 32.84 -1.93
N ALA A 38 -18.16 32.72 -2.14
CA ALA A 38 -18.74 32.78 -3.48
C ALA A 38 -18.34 34.11 -4.12
N SER A 39 -17.44 34.04 -5.11
CA SER A 39 -17.23 35.15 -6.04
C SER A 39 -18.44 35.16 -6.94
N TYR A 40 -19.54 35.75 -6.46
CA TYR A 40 -20.72 35.98 -7.27
C TYR A 40 -20.26 36.85 -8.44
N ALA A 41 -20.26 36.28 -9.66
CA ALA A 41 -20.25 37.12 -10.85
C ALA A 41 -21.42 38.10 -10.68
N PRO A 42 -21.22 39.41 -10.94
CA PRO A 42 -22.28 40.38 -10.80
C PRO A 42 -23.48 39.87 -11.60
N PRO A 43 -24.68 39.81 -11.00
CA PRO A 43 -25.84 39.23 -11.67
C PRO A 43 -26.01 39.91 -13.02
N THR A 44 -26.06 39.11 -14.08
CA THR A 44 -26.36 39.62 -15.43
C THR A 44 -27.74 40.26 -15.35
N SER A 45 -27.79 41.58 -15.52
CA SER A 45 -29.01 42.36 -15.33
C SER A 45 -30.09 41.85 -16.30
N GLY A 46 -31.18 41.29 -15.75
CA GLY A 46 -32.34 40.83 -16.53
C GLY A 46 -32.87 39.43 -16.23
N ALA A 47 -32.15 38.56 -15.51
CA ALA A 47 -32.62 37.22 -15.13
C ALA A 47 -32.70 37.04 -13.61
N ILE A 48 -33.85 36.57 -13.12
CA ILE A 48 -34.06 36.19 -11.70
C ILE A 48 -33.39 34.82 -11.41
N PHE A 49 -33.26 33.97 -12.43
CA PHE A 49 -32.67 32.64 -12.29
C PHE A 49 -31.14 32.70 -12.34
N GLN A 50 -30.49 32.24 -11.27
CA GLN A 50 -29.04 32.16 -11.16
C GLN A 50 -28.62 30.72 -10.88
N SER A 51 -28.14 30.01 -11.91
CA SER A 51 -27.76 28.59 -11.81
C SER A 51 -26.69 28.33 -10.74
N ALA A 52 -25.78 29.28 -10.52
CA ALA A 52 -24.71 29.18 -9.53
C ALA A 52 -25.19 29.14 -8.06
N VAL A 53 -26.40 29.63 -7.78
CA VAL A 53 -26.96 29.76 -6.42
C VAL A 53 -28.29 29.00 -6.30
N TYR A 54 -28.79 28.44 -7.40
CA TYR A 54 -30.06 27.76 -7.42
C TYR A 54 -30.02 26.49 -6.57
N ARG A 55 -30.82 26.49 -5.51
CA ARG A 55 -31.08 25.34 -4.65
C ARG A 55 -32.57 25.04 -4.73
N PRO A 56 -32.99 23.91 -5.33
CA PRO A 56 -34.39 23.55 -5.37
C PRO A 56 -34.94 23.41 -3.94
N LEU A 57 -36.08 24.04 -3.66
CA LEU A 57 -36.75 23.93 -2.36
C LEU A 57 -37.64 22.69 -2.26
N LEU A 58 -38.00 22.10 -3.41
CA LEU A 58 -38.97 21.01 -3.54
C LEU A 58 -38.35 19.71 -4.11
N GLU A 59 -37.03 19.70 -4.35
CA GLU A 59 -36.29 18.49 -4.73
C GLU A 59 -35.54 17.96 -3.52
N ASP A 60 -35.34 16.64 -3.46
CA ASP A 60 -34.41 16.04 -2.52
C ASP A 60 -33.02 16.68 -2.68
N ARG A 61 -32.44 17.12 -1.57
CA ARG A 61 -31.15 17.81 -1.57
C ARG A 61 -30.05 16.85 -2.03
N ARG A 62 -29.60 17.04 -3.27
CA ARG A 62 -28.42 16.37 -3.86
C ARG A 62 -27.25 17.34 -3.99
N ALA A 63 -26.03 16.85 -3.78
CA ALA A 63 -24.81 17.62 -3.97
C ALA A 63 -24.65 18.00 -5.45
N ARG A 64 -24.39 19.29 -5.71
CA ARG A 64 -24.23 19.85 -7.07
C ARG A 64 -23.15 20.92 -7.15
N LEU A 65 -22.75 21.49 -6.02
CA LEU A 65 -21.86 22.64 -5.96
C LEU A 65 -20.58 22.30 -5.18
N VAL A 66 -19.51 23.03 -5.47
CA VAL A 66 -18.25 22.96 -4.71
C VAL A 66 -18.53 23.24 -3.24
N GLY A 67 -17.98 22.40 -2.35
CA GLY A 67 -18.21 22.44 -0.91
C GLY A 67 -19.43 21.65 -0.43
N ASP A 68 -20.26 21.10 -1.32
CA ASP A 68 -21.27 20.13 -0.90
C ASP A 68 -20.61 18.83 -0.40
N THR A 69 -21.25 18.19 0.59
CA THR A 69 -20.76 16.96 1.22
C THR A 69 -21.48 15.74 0.66
N ILE A 70 -20.73 14.69 0.36
CA ILE A 70 -21.22 13.39 -0.09
C ILE A 70 -20.71 12.32 0.86
N THR A 71 -21.55 11.35 1.21
CA THR A 71 -21.14 10.16 1.96
C THR A 71 -20.85 9.04 0.98
N ILE A 72 -19.59 8.62 0.90
CA ILE A 72 -19.18 7.48 0.10
C ILE A 72 -19.27 6.21 0.94
N VAL A 73 -20.02 5.23 0.43
CA VAL A 73 -20.07 3.87 0.97
C VAL A 73 -19.01 3.05 0.25
N ILE A 74 -17.92 2.76 0.95
CA ILE A 74 -16.77 2.02 0.43
C ILE A 74 -17.07 0.53 0.52
N ASN A 75 -17.04 -0.15 -0.63
CA ASN A 75 -17.18 -1.59 -0.75
C ASN A 75 -16.10 -2.14 -1.68
N GLU A 76 -14.86 -2.17 -1.22
CA GLU A 76 -13.73 -2.64 -2.03
C GLU A 76 -13.40 -4.10 -1.72
N LYS A 77 -13.39 -4.92 -2.77
CA LYS A 77 -12.97 -6.32 -2.69
C LYS A 77 -11.87 -6.58 -3.70
N THR A 78 -10.65 -6.76 -3.22
CA THR A 78 -9.50 -7.12 -4.06
C THR A 78 -9.14 -8.57 -3.81
N SER A 79 -9.17 -9.38 -4.87
CA SER A 79 -8.63 -10.74 -4.86
C SER A 79 -7.38 -10.78 -5.72
N ALA A 80 -6.22 -10.99 -5.12
CA ALA A 80 -4.96 -11.14 -5.81
C ALA A 80 -4.40 -12.55 -5.55
N GLY A 81 -4.31 -13.36 -6.60
CA GLY A 81 -3.60 -14.64 -6.57
C GLY A 81 -2.17 -14.46 -7.07
N LYS A 82 -1.18 -14.83 -6.26
CA LYS A 82 0.21 -14.97 -6.71
C LYS A 82 0.63 -16.43 -6.57
N SER A 83 0.94 -17.06 -7.70
CA SER A 83 1.66 -18.34 -7.72
C SER A 83 3.14 -18.06 -7.93
N ALA A 84 3.96 -18.44 -6.96
CA ALA A 84 5.41 -18.43 -7.08
C ALA A 84 5.93 -19.82 -6.76
N GLY A 85 6.60 -20.44 -7.72
CA GLY A 85 7.34 -21.68 -7.53
C GLY A 85 8.82 -21.38 -7.50
N SER A 86 9.52 -21.84 -6.47
CA SER A 86 10.98 -21.81 -6.42
C SER A 86 11.49 -23.23 -6.20
N SER A 87 12.37 -23.68 -7.08
CA SER A 87 13.06 -24.96 -6.96
C SER A 87 14.55 -24.72 -6.91
N ALA A 88 15.20 -25.29 -5.90
CA ALA A 88 16.64 -25.23 -5.74
C ALA A 88 17.17 -26.63 -5.44
N SER A 89 18.19 -27.04 -6.20
CA SER A 89 18.89 -28.30 -6.00
C SER A 89 20.35 -28.00 -5.65
N LYS A 90 20.82 -28.58 -4.55
CA LYS A 90 22.24 -28.51 -4.15
C LYS A 90 22.81 -29.91 -4.09
N THR A 91 23.79 -30.16 -4.94
CA THR A 91 24.53 -31.43 -4.97
C THR A 91 25.96 -31.16 -4.49
N GLY A 92 26.38 -31.86 -3.43
CA GLY A 92 27.74 -31.81 -2.92
C GLY A 92 28.35 -33.20 -2.94
N ALA A 93 29.52 -33.32 -3.57
CA ALA A 93 30.33 -34.53 -3.53
C ALA A 93 31.63 -34.21 -2.82
N VAL A 94 31.93 -34.95 -1.75
CA VAL A 94 33.23 -34.89 -1.08
C VAL A 94 33.95 -36.21 -1.35
N ALA A 95 35.07 -36.13 -2.05
CA ALA A 95 35.95 -37.24 -2.32
C ALA A 95 37.27 -36.96 -1.60
N SER A 96 37.53 -37.70 -0.53
CA SER A 96 38.85 -37.72 0.11
C SER A 96 39.63 -38.91 -0.46
N PRO A 97 40.61 -38.70 -1.37
CA PRO A 97 41.43 -39.80 -1.85
C PRO A 97 42.23 -40.39 -0.68
N ALA A 98 42.39 -41.71 -0.69
CA ALA A 98 43.14 -42.41 0.35
C ALA A 98 44.60 -41.91 0.39
N PRO A 99 45.15 -41.59 1.58
CA PRO A 99 46.54 -41.16 1.69
C PRO A 99 47.48 -42.32 1.33
N THR A 100 48.47 -42.05 0.48
CA THR A 100 49.51 -43.02 0.12
C THR A 100 50.63 -42.98 1.15
N ILE A 101 50.85 -44.08 1.87
CA ILE A 101 51.94 -44.21 2.84
C ILE A 101 52.88 -45.29 2.32
N PHE A 102 54.17 -44.97 2.16
CA PHE A 102 55.20 -45.90 1.64
C PHE A 102 54.89 -46.54 0.26
N GLY A 103 54.22 -45.83 -0.64
CA GLY A 103 53.98 -46.30 -2.02
C GLY A 103 52.86 -47.34 -2.17
N THR A 104 52.19 -47.73 -1.08
CA THR A 104 50.98 -48.56 -1.10
C THR A 104 49.75 -47.72 -0.71
N SER A 105 48.74 -47.71 -1.58
CA SER A 105 47.47 -47.02 -1.31
C SER A 105 46.58 -47.87 -0.42
N ILE A 106 46.31 -47.41 0.80
CA ILE A 106 45.44 -48.10 1.76
C ILE A 106 43.98 -47.78 1.41
N LYS A 107 43.38 -48.58 0.54
CA LYS A 107 42.04 -48.37 -0.01
C LYS A 107 40.93 -48.35 1.05
N GLU A 108 41.16 -48.98 2.20
CA GLU A 108 40.24 -49.03 3.36
C GLU A 108 39.99 -47.65 4.03
N LEU A 109 40.84 -46.64 3.80
CA LEU A 109 40.68 -45.30 4.40
C LEU A 109 40.01 -44.28 3.46
N SER A 110 39.51 -44.72 2.30
CA SER A 110 38.76 -43.82 1.41
C SER A 110 37.36 -43.55 1.96
N ALA A 111 37.08 -42.30 2.32
CA ALA A 111 35.74 -41.85 2.70
C ALA A 111 35.08 -41.13 1.52
N SER A 112 34.00 -41.72 1.00
CA SER A 112 33.14 -41.10 -0.01
C SER A 112 31.79 -40.76 0.62
N GLY A 113 31.41 -39.49 0.61
CA GLY A 113 30.11 -39.01 1.07
C GLY A 113 29.43 -38.21 -0.04
N SER A 114 28.21 -38.61 -0.40
CA SER A 114 27.35 -37.84 -1.28
C SER A 114 26.21 -37.22 -0.49
N SER A 115 25.98 -35.92 -0.69
CA SER A 115 24.83 -35.22 -0.12
C SER A 115 24.04 -34.54 -1.23
N SER A 116 22.74 -34.83 -1.27
CA SER A 116 21.79 -34.25 -2.21
C SER A 116 20.63 -33.69 -1.43
N SER A 117 20.49 -32.36 -1.43
CA SER A 117 19.35 -31.67 -0.85
C SER A 117 18.51 -31.08 -1.98
N LYS A 118 17.25 -31.51 -2.06
CA LYS A 118 16.25 -30.95 -2.99
C LYS A 118 15.27 -30.12 -2.18
N PHE A 119 15.11 -28.86 -2.57
CA PHE A 119 14.13 -27.95 -2.00
C PHE A 119 13.11 -27.59 -3.09
N GLU A 120 11.86 -27.99 -2.87
CA GLU A 120 10.72 -27.61 -3.70
C GLU A 120 9.76 -26.80 -2.83
N ASP A 121 9.59 -25.52 -3.15
CA ASP A 121 8.62 -24.67 -2.49
C ASP A 121 7.53 -24.26 -3.48
N LYS A 122 6.31 -24.75 -3.23
CA LYS A 122 5.11 -24.40 -3.98
C LYS A 122 4.33 -23.37 -3.17
N GLY A 123 4.69 -22.10 -3.37
CA GLY A 123 3.99 -20.97 -2.77
C GLY A 123 2.78 -20.55 -3.60
N ALA A 124 1.59 -21.08 -3.27
CA ALA A 124 0.34 -20.49 -3.70
C ALA A 124 -0.12 -19.48 -2.64
N THR A 125 0.05 -18.18 -2.90
CA THR A 125 -0.42 -17.12 -2.00
C THR A 125 -1.67 -16.49 -2.58
N SER A 126 -2.83 -16.75 -1.97
CA SER A 126 -4.06 -15.99 -2.21
C SER A 126 -4.14 -14.86 -1.19
N SER A 127 -4.18 -13.62 -1.67
CA SER A 127 -4.45 -12.44 -0.84
C SER A 127 -5.84 -11.92 -1.18
N SER A 128 -6.78 -12.11 -0.26
CA SER A 128 -8.10 -11.50 -0.33
C SER A 128 -8.19 -10.35 0.66
N ASN A 129 -8.33 -9.13 0.17
CA ASN A 129 -8.57 -7.96 1.00
C ASN A 129 -9.99 -7.45 0.77
N THR A 130 -10.75 -7.34 1.86
CA THR A 130 -12.07 -6.71 1.88
C THR A 130 -11.96 -5.44 2.71
N PHE A 131 -12.32 -4.31 2.12
CA PHE A 131 -12.36 -3.02 2.80
C PHE A 131 -13.77 -2.43 2.69
N THR A 132 -14.46 -2.38 3.83
CA THR A 132 -15.81 -1.84 3.95
C THR A 132 -15.83 -0.67 4.93
N GLY A 133 -16.56 0.38 4.59
CA GLY A 133 -16.67 1.54 5.47
C GLY A 133 -17.41 2.69 4.84
N THR A 134 -17.54 3.78 5.58
CA THR A 134 -18.12 5.03 5.08
C THR A 134 -17.19 6.20 5.33
N ILE A 135 -17.11 7.10 4.36
CA ILE A 135 -16.31 8.33 4.45
C ILE A 135 -17.11 9.52 3.92
N GLY A 136 -17.08 10.63 4.66
CA GLY A 136 -17.58 11.91 4.18
C GLY A 136 -16.53 12.58 3.29
N VAL A 137 -16.93 12.97 2.09
CA VAL A 137 -16.11 13.70 1.13
C VAL A 137 -16.76 15.01 0.76
N THR A 138 -15.96 15.96 0.31
CA THR A 138 -16.44 17.25 -0.19
C THR A 138 -16.22 17.34 -1.69
N VAL A 139 -17.16 17.98 -2.40
CA VAL A 139 -16.96 18.36 -3.80
C VAL A 139 -15.89 19.43 -3.86
N VAL A 140 -14.79 19.14 -4.55
CA VAL A 140 -13.64 20.02 -4.74
C VAL A 140 -13.80 20.86 -6.00
N GLU A 141 -14.38 20.26 -7.04
CA GLU A 141 -14.55 20.89 -8.35
C GLU A 141 -15.80 20.33 -9.04
N VAL A 142 -16.46 21.17 -9.84
CA VAL A 142 -17.52 20.74 -10.76
C VAL A 142 -16.96 20.84 -12.17
N LEU A 143 -16.89 19.70 -12.86
CA LEU A 143 -16.37 19.61 -14.21
C LEU A 143 -17.36 20.24 -15.23
N PRO A 144 -16.90 20.64 -16.42
CA PRO A 144 -17.75 21.26 -17.44
C PRO A 144 -18.94 20.40 -17.91
N ASN A 145 -18.83 19.08 -17.75
CA ASN A 145 -19.90 18.13 -18.05
C ASN A 145 -20.90 17.91 -16.89
N GLY A 146 -20.72 18.60 -15.76
CA GLY A 146 -21.56 18.49 -14.57
C GLY A 146 -21.12 17.44 -13.56
N ASN A 147 -20.08 16.66 -13.84
CA ASN A 147 -19.53 15.69 -12.88
C ASN A 147 -18.81 16.39 -11.73
N LEU A 148 -18.81 15.75 -10.56
CA LEU A 148 -18.27 16.30 -9.32
C LEU A 148 -16.95 15.60 -8.98
N VAL A 149 -15.85 16.33 -8.95
CA VAL A 149 -14.60 15.82 -8.37
C VAL A 149 -14.72 15.92 -6.86
N VAL A 150 -14.56 14.80 -6.18
CA VAL A 150 -14.69 14.71 -4.72
C VAL A 150 -13.38 14.29 -4.08
N SER A 151 -13.12 14.84 -2.89
CA SER A 151 -12.02 14.40 -2.04
C SER A 151 -12.36 14.55 -0.57
N GLY A 152 -11.84 13.63 0.24
CA GLY A 152 -11.99 13.67 1.69
C GLY A 152 -10.91 12.85 2.40
N GLU A 153 -10.65 13.21 3.65
CA GLU A 153 -9.78 12.47 4.55
C GLU A 153 -10.47 12.34 5.90
N LYS A 154 -10.51 11.12 6.44
CA LYS A 154 -10.92 10.80 7.80
C LYS A 154 -9.68 10.35 8.57
N GLN A 155 -9.36 11.05 9.65
CA GLN A 155 -8.28 10.70 10.57
C GLN A 155 -8.86 10.12 11.85
N VAL A 156 -8.33 9.00 12.32
CA VAL A 156 -8.71 8.36 13.57
C VAL A 156 -7.46 8.11 14.39
N ALA A 157 -7.39 8.66 15.60
CA ALA A 157 -6.29 8.41 16.52
C ALA A 157 -6.64 7.24 17.46
N LEU A 158 -5.83 6.18 17.43
CA LEU A 158 -5.90 5.04 18.36
C LEU A 158 -4.58 5.01 19.16
N ASP A 159 -4.56 4.41 20.36
CA ASP A 159 -3.45 4.46 21.33
C ASP A 159 -2.03 4.32 20.75
N LYS A 160 -1.86 3.52 19.68
CA LYS A 160 -0.57 3.21 19.06
C LYS A 160 -0.28 3.96 17.75
N GLY A 161 -1.15 4.86 17.29
CA GLY A 161 -0.93 5.59 16.04
C GLY A 161 -2.13 6.39 15.53
N VAL A 162 -1.94 6.99 14.34
CA VAL A 162 -3.02 7.67 13.61
C VAL A 162 -3.32 6.90 12.33
N GLU A 163 -4.59 6.58 12.15
CA GLU A 163 -5.14 5.97 10.95
C GLU A 163 -5.72 7.05 10.04
N TYR A 164 -5.41 6.94 8.75
CA TYR A 164 -5.87 7.82 7.69
C TYR A 164 -6.68 7.00 6.69
N VAL A 165 -7.94 7.36 6.51
CA VAL A 165 -8.77 6.91 5.39
C VAL A 165 -8.90 8.09 4.42
N ARG A 166 -8.37 7.96 3.21
CA ARG A 166 -8.47 8.99 2.17
C ARG A 166 -9.27 8.46 1.00
N PHE A 167 -10.08 9.34 0.42
CA PHE A 167 -10.86 9.04 -0.77
C PHE A 167 -10.74 10.19 -1.77
N SER A 168 -10.62 9.86 -3.04
CA SER A 168 -10.84 10.80 -4.14
C SER A 168 -11.45 10.11 -5.34
N GLY A 169 -12.19 10.83 -6.15
CA GLY A 169 -12.71 10.32 -7.41
C GLY A 169 -13.65 11.32 -8.06
N THR A 170 -14.29 10.91 -9.14
CA THR A 170 -15.28 11.70 -9.87
C THR A 170 -16.65 11.03 -9.78
N VAL A 171 -17.63 11.77 -9.30
CA VAL A 171 -19.01 11.33 -9.07
C VAL A 171 -19.92 11.96 -10.12
N SER A 172 -20.73 11.13 -10.79
CA SER A 172 -21.86 11.65 -11.58
C SER A 172 -23.01 12.04 -10.64
N PRO A 173 -23.60 13.24 -10.75
CA PRO A 173 -24.75 13.67 -9.95
C PRO A 173 -25.94 12.71 -10.01
N ASP A 174 -26.11 11.98 -11.12
CA ASP A 174 -27.21 11.03 -11.31
C ASP A 174 -27.10 9.80 -10.39
N ASN A 175 -25.86 9.43 -10.03
CA ASN A 175 -25.58 8.29 -9.15
C ASN A 175 -25.72 8.64 -7.65
N ILE A 176 -26.00 9.90 -7.31
CA ILE A 176 -26.18 10.36 -5.93
C ILE A 176 -27.58 10.00 -5.47
N GLN A 177 -27.66 9.09 -4.50
CA GLN A 177 -28.94 8.69 -3.91
C GLN A 177 -29.47 9.77 -2.94
N THR A 178 -30.76 9.65 -2.59
CA THR A 178 -31.37 10.48 -1.55
C THR A 178 -30.55 10.38 -0.25
N GLY A 179 -30.20 11.53 0.33
CA GLY A 179 -29.29 11.60 1.49
C GLY A 179 -27.81 11.83 1.13
N ASN A 180 -27.48 12.15 -0.12
CA ASN A 180 -26.11 12.38 -0.59
C ASN A 180 -25.19 11.16 -0.42
N THR A 181 -25.69 9.96 -0.70
CA THR A 181 -24.93 8.71 -0.60
C THR A 181 -24.56 8.16 -1.97
N VAL A 182 -23.33 7.67 -2.11
CA VAL A 182 -22.83 7.04 -3.35
C VAL A 182 -21.99 5.81 -2.99
N SER A 183 -22.19 4.70 -3.71
CA SER A 183 -21.32 3.52 -3.60
C SER A 183 -19.97 3.79 -4.28
N SER A 184 -18.85 3.39 -3.67
CA SER A 184 -17.51 3.55 -4.26
C SER A 184 -17.39 2.90 -5.64
N THR A 185 -18.15 1.85 -5.90
CA THR A 185 -18.23 1.15 -7.21
C THR A 185 -18.79 1.99 -8.35
N LEU A 186 -19.52 3.07 -8.04
CA LEU A 186 -20.15 3.98 -9.01
C LEU A 186 -19.35 5.27 -9.20
N VAL A 187 -18.17 5.37 -8.58
CA VAL A 187 -17.27 6.53 -8.65
C VAL A 187 -16.19 6.26 -9.69
N ALA A 188 -16.03 7.16 -10.66
CA ALA A 188 -14.97 7.07 -11.66
C ALA A 188 -13.63 7.48 -11.05
N ASP A 189 -12.55 6.82 -11.47
CA ASP A 189 -11.18 7.02 -10.96
C ASP A 189 -11.11 7.06 -9.43
N ALA A 190 -11.89 6.18 -8.78
CA ALA A 190 -11.93 6.07 -7.33
C ALA A 190 -10.58 5.62 -6.79
N LYS A 191 -10.00 6.44 -5.92
CA LYS A 191 -8.78 6.14 -5.18
C LYS A 191 -9.12 6.08 -3.71
N VAL A 192 -8.91 4.91 -3.12
CA VAL A 192 -9.16 4.63 -1.71
C VAL A 192 -7.82 4.29 -1.08
N GLU A 193 -7.45 5.00 -0.01
CA GLU A 193 -6.22 4.77 0.71
C GLU A 193 -6.52 4.58 2.20
N TYR A 194 -6.13 3.43 2.73
CA TYR A 194 -6.08 3.17 4.16
C TYR A 194 -4.62 3.11 4.60
N ARG A 195 -4.21 4.04 5.46
CA ARG A 195 -2.84 4.09 6.00
C ARG A 195 -2.86 4.20 7.51
N THR A 196 -2.02 3.40 8.16
CA THR A 196 -1.74 3.50 9.59
C THR A 196 -0.34 4.03 9.77
N ASN A 197 -0.19 5.13 10.51
CA ASN A 197 1.12 5.57 10.98
C ASN A 197 1.43 4.85 12.29
N THR A 198 2.03 3.66 12.20
CA THR A 198 2.50 2.90 13.36
C THR A 198 3.96 3.24 13.67
N ARG A 199 4.29 3.32 14.96
CA ARG A 199 5.69 3.30 15.39
C ARG A 199 6.14 1.85 15.46
N VAL A 200 7.29 1.54 14.86
CA VAL A 200 7.86 0.19 14.90
C VAL A 200 8.18 -0.15 16.36
N ASP A 201 7.61 -1.25 16.87
CA ASP A 201 7.92 -1.73 18.22
C ASP A 201 9.34 -2.32 18.23
N MET A 202 10.16 -1.87 19.18
CA MET A 202 11.54 -2.36 19.33
C MET A 202 11.56 -3.86 19.68
N ALA A 203 10.49 -4.40 20.26
CA ALA A 203 10.36 -5.82 20.54
C ALA A 203 10.28 -6.67 19.24
N ASP A 204 9.55 -6.21 18.23
CA ASP A 204 9.43 -6.90 16.94
C ASP A 204 10.75 -6.89 16.17
N PHE A 205 11.49 -5.79 16.23
CA PHE A 205 12.83 -5.68 15.66
C PHE A 205 13.81 -6.65 16.35
N MET A 206 13.81 -6.73 17.67
CA MET A 206 14.67 -7.66 18.43
C MET A 206 14.37 -9.12 18.10
N SER A 207 13.09 -9.49 17.93
CA SER A 207 12.65 -10.85 17.55
C SER A 207 13.11 -11.24 16.14
N SER A 208 12.97 -10.33 15.18
CA SER A 208 13.46 -10.53 13.80
C SER A 208 14.98 -10.68 13.75
N LEU A 209 15.70 -9.84 14.52
CA LEU A 209 17.15 -9.88 14.59
C LEU A 209 17.66 -11.20 15.20
N GLY A 210 17.00 -11.70 16.25
CA GLY A 210 17.32 -13.02 16.82
C GLY A 210 17.19 -14.14 15.79
N ARG A 211 16.11 -14.16 15.00
CA ARG A 211 15.92 -15.16 13.93
C ARG A 211 16.98 -15.07 12.84
N PHE A 212 17.40 -13.86 12.47
CA PHE A 212 18.49 -13.66 11.52
C PHE A 212 19.81 -14.28 12.02
N PHE A 213 20.18 -14.00 13.28
CA PHE A 213 21.42 -14.54 13.84
C PHE A 213 21.38 -16.07 13.97
N PHE A 214 20.29 -16.65 14.48
CA PHE A 214 20.15 -18.12 14.53
C PHE A 214 20.12 -18.79 13.15
N SER A 215 19.70 -18.08 12.10
CA SER A 215 19.75 -18.60 10.73
C SER A 215 21.15 -18.54 10.11
N VAL A 216 22.02 -17.63 10.56
CA VAL A 216 23.37 -17.41 10.00
C VAL A 216 24.45 -18.16 10.78
N SER A 217 24.25 -18.42 12.08
CA SER A 217 25.19 -19.18 12.91
C SER A 217 24.69 -20.62 13.13
N PRO A 218 25.25 -21.64 12.46
CA PRO A 218 24.93 -23.04 12.70
C PRO A 218 25.74 -23.65 13.86
N PHE A 219 26.01 -22.88 14.93
CA PHE A 219 26.81 -23.33 16.08
C PHE A 219 26.13 -22.91 17.39
#